data_AF-A0A7J5A688-F1
#
_entry.id   AF-A0A7J5A688-F1
#
_cell.length_a   1.000
_cell.length_b   1.000
_cell.length_c   1.000
_cell.angle_alpha   90.00
_cell.angle_beta   90.00
_cell.angle_gamma   90.00
#
_symmetry.space_group_name_H-M   'P 1'
#
loop_
_entity.id
_entity.type
_entity.pdbx_description
1 polymer ?
#
loop_
_entity_poly.entity_id
_entity_poly.type
_entity_poly.pdbx_seq_one_letter_code
_entity_poly.pdbx_strand_id
1 'polypeptide(L)' 'MSGIGVISAVGRPATAGTFLTLVAQPTAFCNLDCTYCYLPDRRPRRLMTIPVAEACAASMEQLNCERTR' A
#
# COMPACT_ATOMS: atom_id res chain seq x y z
N MET A 1 -2.95 -3.84 18.16
CA MET A 1 -3.22 -4.05 16.72
C MET A 1 -2.43 -5.27 16.26
N SER A 2 -2.95 -6.48 16.52
CA SER A 2 -2.36 -7.74 16.04
C SER A 2 -3.30 -8.26 14.96
N GLY A 3 -2.87 -8.31 13.70
CA GLY A 3 -3.69 -8.86 12.62
C GLY A 3 -3.64 -8.13 11.28
N ILE A 4 -3.07 -6.92 11.23
CA ILE A 4 -2.78 -6.29 9.93
C ILE A 4 -1.62 -7.08 9.30
N GLY A 5 -1.91 -7.80 8.21
CA GLY A 5 -0.90 -8.54 7.43
C GLY A 5 -0.90 -10.06 7.54
N VAL A 6 -1.79 -10.67 8.35
CA VAL A 6 -1.98 -12.13 8.39
C VAL A 6 -3.39 -12.50 7.95
N ILE A 7 -3.53 -13.49 7.07
CA ILE A 7 -4.83 -14.11 6.81
C ILE A 7 -5.17 -14.90 8.06
N SER A 8 -6.01 -14.32 8.93
CA SER A 8 -6.35 -14.86 10.25
C SER A 8 -6.90 -16.30 10.21
N ALA A 9 -7.34 -16.77 9.04
CA ALA A 9 -7.85 -18.12 8.81
C ALA A 9 -6.76 -19.19 8.58
N VAL A 10 -5.54 -18.82 8.16
CA VAL A 10 -4.49 -19.78 7.77
C VAL A 10 -3.11 -19.47 8.34
N GLY A 11 -2.96 -18.38 9.12
CA GLY A 11 -1.66 -18.02 9.73
C GLY A 11 -0.58 -17.67 8.70
N ARG A 12 -0.97 -17.44 7.44
CA ARG A 12 -0.08 -17.04 6.35
C ARG A 12 -0.09 -15.51 6.21
N PRO A 13 1.02 -14.89 5.79
CA PRO A 13 0.99 -13.48 5.44
C PRO A 13 -0.07 -13.24 4.35
N ALA A 14 -0.83 -12.15 4.48
CA ALA A 14 -1.90 -11.75 3.55
C ALA A 14 -1.37 -11.19 2.21
N THR A 15 -0.10 -11.48 1.92
CA THR A 15 0.64 -10.98 0.78
C THR A 15 0.97 -12.12 -0.18
N ALA A 16 0.84 -11.82 -1.47
CA ALA A 16 1.18 -12.76 -2.53
C ALA A 16 2.66 -13.11 -2.51
N GLY A 17 3.00 -14.19 -3.20
CA GLY A 17 4.34 -14.73 -3.16
C GLY A 17 5.41 -13.81 -3.72
N THR A 18 5.11 -13.17 -4.84
CA THR A 18 6.00 -12.21 -5.46
C THR A 18 5.18 -10.96 -5.68
N PHE A 19 5.72 -9.81 -5.30
CA PHE A 19 5.07 -8.54 -5.58
C PHE A 19 5.50 -8.07 -6.96
N LEU A 20 4.57 -8.17 -7.91
CA LEU A 20 4.79 -7.73 -9.29
C LEU A 20 4.44 -6.25 -9.49
N THR A 21 3.59 -5.68 -8.61
CA THR A 21 3.05 -4.34 -8.80
C THR A 21 2.76 -3.68 -7.46
N LEU A 22 3.22 -2.44 -7.32
CA LEU A 22 2.86 -1.52 -6.24
C LEU A 22 1.94 -0.44 -6.81
N VAL A 23 0.77 -0.24 -6.22
CA VAL A 23 -0.10 0.91 -6.52
C VAL A 23 0.12 1.96 -5.44
N ALA A 24 0.67 3.11 -5.80
CA ALA A 24 0.86 4.23 -4.88
C ALA A 24 -0.16 5.34 -5.17
N GLN A 25 -0.75 5.90 -4.12
CA GLN A 25 -1.61 7.09 -4.18
C GLN A 25 -0.92 8.23 -3.40
N PRO A 26 -0.04 9.03 -4.04
CA PRO A 26 0.77 10.05 -3.35
C PRO A 26 -0.03 11.20 -2.74
N THR A 27 -1.32 11.29 -3.04
CA THR A 27 -2.24 12.28 -2.49
C THR A 27 -3.65 11.72 -2.51
N ALA A 28 -4.45 12.06 -1.50
CA ALA A 28 -5.87 11.72 -1.50
C ALA A 28 -6.69 12.65 -2.42
N PHE A 29 -6.10 13.74 -2.95
CA PHE A 29 -6.83 14.76 -3.68
C PHE A 29 -7.45 14.25 -4.98
N CYS A 30 -8.76 14.41 -5.10
CA CYS A 30 -9.54 14.27 -6.34
C CYS A 30 -10.51 15.45 -6.46
N ASN A 31 -10.60 16.05 -7.65
CA ASN A 31 -11.45 17.21 -7.93
C ASN A 31 -12.90 16.84 -8.31
N LEU A 32 -13.24 15.55 -8.40
CA LEU A 32 -14.57 15.07 -8.80
C LEU A 32 -15.48 14.83 -7.58
N ASP A 33 -16.79 14.90 -7.80
CA ASP A 33 -17.84 14.63 -6.80
C ASP A 33 -18.62 13.34 -7.13
N CYS A 34 -17.90 12.23 -7.25
CA CYS A 34 -18.50 10.94 -7.61
C CYS A 34 -19.33 10.37 -6.46
N THR A 35 -20.56 9.93 -6.75
CA THR A 35 -21.42 9.21 -5.79
C THR A 35 -20.94 7.80 -5.47
N TYR A 36 -20.03 7.25 -6.28
CA TYR A 36 -19.45 5.90 -6.15
C TYR A 36 -17.99 5.91 -5.67
N CYS A 37 -17.53 7.01 -5.06
CA CYS A 37 -16.13 7.15 -4.67
C CYS A 37 -15.76 6.19 -3.53
N TYR A 38 -14.70 5.38 -3.72
CA TYR A 38 -14.17 4.52 -2.65
C TYR A 38 -13.37 5.29 -1.58
N LEU A 39 -13.02 6.55 -1.87
CA LEU A 39 -12.16 7.36 -1.02
C LEU A 39 -13.01 8.43 -0.30
N PRO A 40 -13.43 8.19 0.97
CA PRO A 40 -14.29 9.12 1.70
C PRO A 40 -13.63 10.49 1.92
N ASP A 41 -12.33 10.52 2.23
CA ASP A 41 -11.55 11.74 2.48
C ASP A 41 -10.73 12.17 1.26
N ARG A 42 -11.38 12.41 0.11
CA ARG A 42 -10.71 12.72 -1.18
C ARG A 42 -10.29 14.18 -1.40
N ARG A 43 -10.58 15.08 -0.47
CA ARG A 43 -10.29 16.53 -0.62
C ARG A 43 -8.92 17.00 -0.09
N PRO A 44 -8.26 16.33 0.87
CA PRO A 44 -6.93 16.73 1.34
C PRO A 44 -5.90 16.74 0.21
N ARG A 45 -5.09 17.80 0.16
CA ARG A 45 -4.00 17.99 -0.82
C ARG A 45 -2.61 17.67 -0.24
N ARG A 46 -2.57 16.84 0.81
CA ARG A 46 -1.29 16.45 1.42
C ARG A 46 -0.55 15.53 0.46
N LEU A 47 0.65 15.95 0.06
CA LEU A 47 1.54 15.14 -0.76
C LEU A 47 2.33 14.17 0.12
N MET A 48 2.49 12.96 -0.38
CA MET A 48 3.47 12.00 0.11
C MET A 48 4.86 12.60 -0.03
N THR A 49 5.66 12.49 1.03
CA THR A 49 7.04 12.98 1.02
C THR A 49 7.94 11.98 0.29
N ILE A 50 9.06 12.46 -0.24
CA ILE A 50 10.06 11.60 -0.90
C ILE A 50 10.54 10.46 0.01
N PRO A 51 10.86 10.68 1.31
CA PRO A 51 11.26 9.58 2.18
C PRO A 51 10.22 8.47 2.32
N VAL A 52 8.93 8.78 2.21
CA VAL A 52 7.87 7.75 2.23
C VAL A 52 7.89 6.95 0.92
N ALA A 53 8.09 7.61 -0.22
CA ALA A 53 8.21 6.93 -1.51
C ALA A 53 9.42 5.97 -1.54
N GLU A 54 10.56 6.42 -1.01
CA GLU A 54 11.78 5.61 -0.88
C GLU A 54 11.56 4.40 0.04
N ALA A 55 10.90 4.61 1.19
CA ALA A 55 10.56 3.52 2.11
C ALA A 55 9.65 2.47 1.47
N CYS A 56 8.69 2.88 0.62
CA CYS A 56 7.87 1.95 -0.14
C CYS A 56 8.71 1.10 -1.11
N ALA A 57 9.64 1.71 -1.84
CA ALA A 57 10.52 0.99 -2.77
C ALA A 57 11.44 -0.01 -2.05
N ALA A 58 12.06 0.43 -0.94
CA ALA A 58 12.91 -0.45 -0.13
C ALA A 58 12.15 -1.64 0.44
N SER A 59 10.90 -1.43 0.89
CA SER A 59 10.04 -2.50 1.41
C SER A 59 9.74 -3.56 0.34
N MET A 60 9.51 -3.13 -0.91
CA MET A 60 9.26 -4.04 -2.04
C MET A 60 10.50 -4.89 -2.38
N GLU A 61 11.69 -4.29 -2.32
CA GLU A 61 12.95 -5.00 -2.57
C GLU A 61 13.22 -6.05 -1.47
N GLN A 62 13.05 -5.67 -0.20
CA GLN A 62 13.21 -6.59 0.94
C GLN A 62 12.30 -7.82 0.82
N LEU A 63 11.02 -7.59 0.54
CA LEU A 63 10.03 -8.66 0.40
C LEU A 63 10.30 -9.60 -0.80
N ASN A 64 10.90 -9.10 -1.88
CA ASN A 64 11.32 -9.95 -3.00
C ASN A 64 12.64 -10.70 -2.72
N CYS A 65 13.57 -10.11 -1.97
CA CYS A 65 14.85 -10.72 -1.61
C CYS A 65 14.71 -11.87 -0.60
N GLU A 66 13.87 -11.73 0.43
CA GLU A 66 13.61 -12.77 1.45
C GLU A 66 13.10 -14.08 0.84
N ARG A 67 12.58 -14.04 -0.38
CA ARG A 67 12.06 -15.20 -1.10
C ARG A 67 13.06 -15.88 -2.04
N THR A 68 14.11 -15.17 -2.47
CA THR A 68 15.11 -15.71 -3.41
C THR A 68 16.20 -16.51 -2.68
N ARG A 69 16.14 -16.60 -1.35
CA ARG A 69 16.95 -17.48 -0.50
C ARG A 69 16.12 -18.64 0.01
#